data_AF-A0A846Y7D3-F1
#
_entry.id   AF-A0A846Y7D3-F1
#
_cell.length_a   1.000
_cell.length_b   1.000
_cell.length_c   1.000
_cell.angle_alpha   90.00
_cell.angle_beta   90.00
_cell.angle_gamma   90.00
#
_symmetry.space_group_name_H-M   'P 1'
#
loop_
_entity.id
_entity.type
_entity.pdbx_description
1 polymer ?
#
loop_
_entity_poly.entity_id
_entity_poly.type
_entity_poly.pdbx_seq_one_letter_code
_entity_poly.pdbx_strand_id
1 'polypeptide(L)'
;MLSEAPLPRWFTDLLAHRRWVRRTRPFPHVYVRDVFVEEFHQRLVAEFERVRTAQPAVLTPVADGYSASGVALTKVRNGPLEVFLSRAWHDLIERVAGVPGTGDVEGSLHHHEAGSPRGWPHHDLTPAYFPAPAPAPGTVGLPGAGIDLKTGARSAGTPARELVRAVAVLYYLANDEWKAGDGGETGLFADLAATTPVPAVTVPPLNNSMIVFECTPRSWHTFLGNNTAARNCVVMWLHRPKQEAVQRWGGDRIVHW
;
A
#
# COMPACT_ATOMS: atom_id res chain seq x y z
N MET A 1 -16.17 -13.48 -3.03
CA MET A 1 -15.64 -14.74 -2.43
C MET A 1 -14.14 -14.69 -2.55
N LEU A 2 -13.41 -15.13 -1.52
CA LEU A 2 -11.94 -15.17 -1.57
C LEU A 2 -11.49 -16.14 -2.67
N SER A 3 -10.42 -15.81 -3.38
CA SER A 3 -9.80 -16.76 -4.33
C SER A 3 -9.40 -18.05 -3.59
N GLU A 4 -9.86 -19.22 -4.05
CA GLU A 4 -9.51 -20.53 -3.46
C GLU A 4 -8.38 -21.26 -4.22
N ALA A 5 -7.96 -20.74 -5.37
CA ALA A 5 -6.94 -21.38 -6.20
C ALA A 5 -5.57 -21.42 -5.49
N PRO A 6 -4.78 -22.49 -5.56
CA PRO A 6 -3.42 -22.47 -5.01
C PRO A 6 -2.59 -21.35 -5.65
N LEU A 7 -1.76 -20.68 -4.85
CA LEU A 7 -0.81 -19.70 -5.39
C LEU A 7 0.19 -20.40 -6.32
N PRO A 8 0.60 -19.75 -7.43
CA PRO A 8 1.50 -20.39 -8.38
C PRO A 8 2.90 -20.58 -7.79
N ARG A 9 3.55 -21.69 -8.13
CA ARG A 9 4.84 -22.08 -7.54
C ARG A 9 5.92 -21.01 -7.68
N TRP A 10 6.03 -20.40 -8.86
CA TRP A 10 7.02 -19.33 -9.10
C TRP A 10 6.93 -18.20 -8.09
N PHE A 11 5.73 -17.91 -7.58
CA PHE A 11 5.48 -16.85 -6.62
C PHE A 11 5.72 -17.34 -5.19
N THR A 12 5.27 -18.55 -4.86
CA THR A 12 5.49 -19.10 -3.52
C THR A 12 6.96 -19.33 -3.20
N ASP A 13 7.77 -19.60 -4.24
CA ASP A 13 9.22 -19.78 -4.11
C ASP A 13 9.94 -18.43 -3.80
N LEU A 14 9.26 -17.29 -3.97
CA LEU A 14 9.78 -15.97 -3.58
C LEU A 14 9.57 -15.66 -2.09
N LEU A 15 8.64 -16.33 -1.41
CA LEU A 15 8.26 -16.02 -0.03
C LEU A 15 9.19 -16.73 0.95
N ALA A 16 9.76 -15.99 1.92
CA ALA A 16 10.60 -16.59 2.95
C ALA A 16 9.80 -17.40 3.97
N HIS A 17 8.53 -17.03 4.19
CA HIS A 17 7.66 -17.67 5.17
C HIS A 17 6.24 -17.90 4.66
N ARG A 18 5.61 -18.97 5.16
CA ARG A 18 4.23 -19.37 4.82
C ARG A 18 3.19 -19.00 5.89
N ARG A 19 3.61 -18.39 6.99
CA ARG A 19 2.74 -18.08 8.15
C ARG A 19 2.95 -16.64 8.57
N TRP A 20 1.90 -15.84 8.49
CA TRP A 20 1.91 -14.45 8.93
C TRP A 20 0.93 -14.27 10.09
N VAL A 21 1.31 -13.44 11.07
CA VAL A 21 0.55 -13.29 12.31
C VAL A 21 -0.42 -12.12 12.18
N ARG A 22 -1.71 -12.42 12.29
CA ARG A 22 -2.77 -11.42 12.38
C ARG A 22 -2.95 -10.96 13.82
N ARG A 23 -2.85 -9.64 14.02
CA ARG A 23 -3.14 -8.94 15.27
C ARG A 23 -4.53 -8.30 15.16
N THR A 24 -5.23 -8.17 16.28
CA THR A 24 -6.60 -7.63 16.32
C THR A 24 -6.70 -6.21 16.88
N ARG A 25 -5.68 -5.73 17.58
CA ARG A 25 -5.59 -4.39 18.17
C ARG A 25 -4.40 -3.63 17.59
N PRO A 26 -4.48 -2.31 17.33
CA PRO A 26 -5.63 -1.43 17.60
C PRO A 26 -6.83 -1.66 16.66
N PHE A 27 -6.55 -2.21 15.49
CA PHE A 27 -7.51 -2.79 14.55
C PHE A 27 -6.87 -4.01 13.90
N PRO A 28 -7.64 -4.87 13.19
CA PRO A 28 -7.09 -6.02 12.49
C PRO A 28 -5.99 -5.63 11.51
N HIS A 29 -4.77 -6.13 11.75
CA HIS A 29 -3.62 -5.91 10.89
C HIS A 29 -2.67 -7.10 10.94
N VAL A 30 -1.80 -7.20 9.94
CA VAL A 30 -0.72 -8.19 9.88
C VAL A 30 0.59 -7.42 9.86
N TYR A 31 1.54 -7.81 10.70
CA TYR A 31 2.93 -7.40 10.59
C TYR A 31 3.78 -8.64 10.36
N VAL A 32 4.63 -8.58 9.35
CA VAL A 32 5.50 -9.69 8.94
C VAL A 32 6.90 -9.15 8.66
N ARG A 33 7.90 -9.94 9.06
CA ARG A 33 9.30 -9.77 8.69
C ARG A 33 9.70 -10.90 7.76
N ASP A 34 10.75 -10.65 6.99
CA ASP A 34 11.30 -11.61 6.04
C ASP A 34 10.20 -12.12 5.10
N VAL A 35 9.55 -11.17 4.41
CA VAL A 35 8.44 -11.46 3.49
C VAL A 35 8.95 -12.29 2.32
N PHE A 36 10.02 -11.81 1.69
CA PHE A 36 10.65 -12.46 0.56
C PHE A 36 11.94 -13.15 0.98
N VAL A 37 12.34 -14.20 0.24
CA VAL A 37 13.68 -14.76 0.36
C VAL A 37 14.72 -13.70 0.04
N GLU A 38 15.85 -13.76 0.74
CA GLU A 38 16.89 -12.72 0.71
C GLU A 38 17.32 -12.36 -0.71
N GLU A 39 17.56 -13.35 -1.56
CA GLU A 39 17.95 -13.15 -2.96
C GLU A 39 16.94 -12.28 -3.72
N PHE A 40 15.64 -12.55 -3.56
CA PHE A 40 14.60 -11.77 -4.24
C PHE A 40 14.45 -10.39 -3.61
N HIS A 41 14.58 -10.27 -2.29
CA HIS A 41 14.57 -8.97 -1.64
C HIS A 41 15.69 -8.06 -2.17
N GLN A 42 16.91 -8.57 -2.31
CA GLN A 42 18.03 -7.78 -2.85
C GLN A 42 17.76 -7.28 -4.27
N ARG A 43 17.05 -8.07 -5.09
CA ARG A 43 16.60 -7.63 -6.42
C ARG A 43 15.58 -6.49 -6.34
N LEU A 44 14.68 -6.51 -5.36
CA LEU A 44 13.74 -5.40 -5.12
C LEU A 44 14.47 -4.13 -4.66
N VAL A 45 15.49 -4.25 -3.79
CA VAL A 45 16.32 -3.14 -3.33
C VAL A 45 17.08 -2.52 -4.50
N ALA A 46 17.75 -3.34 -5.32
CA ALA A 46 18.48 -2.88 -6.49
C ALA A 46 17.56 -2.16 -7.49
N GLU A 47 16.35 -2.67 -7.71
CA GLU A 47 15.38 -2.04 -8.60
C GLU A 47 14.85 -0.71 -8.05
N PHE A 48 14.59 -0.63 -6.74
CA PHE A 48 14.23 0.63 -6.08
C PHE A 48 15.34 1.68 -6.26
N GLU A 49 16.59 1.32 -5.95
CA GLU A 49 17.74 2.22 -6.09
C GLU A 49 17.97 2.64 -7.54
N ARG A 50 17.78 1.73 -8.51
CA ARG A 50 17.83 2.06 -9.93
C ARG A 50 16.78 3.11 -10.30
N VAL A 51 15.54 2.97 -9.84
CA VAL A 51 14.47 3.97 -10.07
C VAL A 51 14.85 5.31 -9.45
N ARG A 52 15.30 5.31 -8.19
CA ARG A 52 15.68 6.53 -7.45
C ARG A 52 16.84 7.29 -8.11
N THR A 53 17.88 6.57 -8.53
CA THR A 53 19.13 7.17 -9.06
C THR A 53 19.08 7.48 -10.55
N ALA A 54 18.52 6.59 -11.37
CA ALA A 54 18.52 6.75 -12.82
C ALA A 54 17.35 7.59 -13.34
N GLN A 55 16.30 7.77 -12.53
CA GLN A 55 15.09 8.48 -12.92
C GLN A 55 14.60 9.46 -11.84
N PRO A 56 15.46 10.33 -11.26
CA PRO A 56 15.04 11.19 -10.15
C PRO A 56 13.83 12.08 -10.49
N ALA A 57 13.68 12.47 -11.76
CA ALA A 57 12.54 13.24 -12.25
C ALA A 57 11.18 12.52 -12.17
N VAL A 58 11.14 11.21 -11.96
CA VAL A 58 9.88 10.45 -11.83
C VAL A 58 9.34 10.42 -10.40
N LEU A 59 10.19 10.73 -9.41
CA LEU A 59 9.78 10.88 -8.02
C LEU A 59 9.25 12.30 -7.84
N THR A 60 7.94 12.42 -7.78
CA THR A 60 7.24 13.69 -7.58
C THR A 60 6.60 13.71 -6.20
N PRO A 61 6.32 14.89 -5.63
CA PRO A 61 5.51 14.97 -4.40
C PRO A 61 4.22 14.14 -4.52
N VAL A 62 3.92 13.32 -3.51
CA VAL A 62 2.77 12.40 -3.55
C VAL A 62 1.44 13.12 -3.32
N ALA A 63 1.46 14.13 -2.46
CA ALA A 63 0.31 14.99 -2.14
C ALA A 63 0.80 16.30 -1.50
N ASP A 64 -0.02 17.34 -1.60
CA ASP A 64 0.24 18.61 -0.93
C ASP A 64 0.31 18.41 0.59
N GLY A 65 1.35 18.97 1.21
CA GLY A 65 1.60 18.82 2.65
C GLY A 65 2.11 17.44 3.09
N TYR A 66 2.27 16.47 2.18
CA TYR A 66 2.86 15.17 2.48
C TYR A 66 4.34 15.14 2.12
N SER A 67 5.18 14.71 3.05
CA SER A 67 6.65 14.75 2.91
C SER A 67 7.25 13.70 1.98
N ALA A 68 6.45 12.77 1.46
CA ALA A 68 6.95 11.76 0.54
C ALA A 68 7.03 12.28 -0.90
N SER A 69 8.12 11.94 -1.57
CA SER A 69 8.14 11.82 -3.02
C SER A 69 7.81 10.39 -3.44
N GLY A 70 7.27 10.20 -4.65
CA GLY A 70 6.89 8.87 -5.09
C GLY A 70 6.65 8.74 -6.58
N VAL A 71 6.59 7.49 -7.03
CA VAL A 71 6.31 7.10 -8.41
C VAL A 71 5.34 5.92 -8.42
N ALA A 72 4.32 5.99 -9.27
CA ALA A 72 3.38 4.88 -9.44
C ALA A 72 4.11 3.62 -9.94
N LEU A 73 3.77 2.46 -9.37
CA LEU A 73 4.36 1.18 -9.77
C LEU A 73 4.13 0.85 -11.24
N THR A 74 3.02 1.32 -11.82
CA THR A 74 2.72 1.14 -13.26
C THR A 74 3.76 1.80 -14.17
N LYS A 75 4.49 2.80 -13.69
CA LYS A 75 5.59 3.46 -14.42
C LYS A 75 6.93 2.73 -14.29
N VAL A 76 7.06 1.79 -13.34
CA VAL A 76 8.31 1.09 -13.01
C VAL A 76 8.15 -0.44 -12.99
N ARG A 77 7.11 -0.95 -13.66
CA ARG A 77 6.70 -2.37 -13.61
C ARG A 77 7.54 -3.34 -14.46
N ASN A 78 8.59 -2.88 -15.15
CA ASN A 78 9.39 -3.75 -16.04
C ASN A 78 10.57 -4.37 -15.28
N GLY A 79 10.29 -5.08 -14.20
CA GLY A 79 11.32 -5.61 -13.30
C GLY A 79 10.76 -6.27 -12.04
N PRO A 80 11.60 -6.54 -11.03
CA PRO A 80 11.20 -7.22 -9.79
C PRO A 80 9.99 -6.60 -9.07
N LEU A 81 9.80 -5.27 -9.19
CA LEU A 81 8.67 -4.55 -8.60
C LEU A 81 7.30 -4.95 -9.19
N GLU A 82 7.27 -5.60 -10.36
CA GLU A 82 6.03 -6.11 -10.95
C GLU A 82 5.31 -7.12 -10.06
N VAL A 83 6.03 -7.78 -9.13
CA VAL A 83 5.43 -8.71 -8.17
C VAL A 83 4.26 -8.07 -7.42
N PHE A 84 4.37 -6.79 -7.05
CA PHE A 84 3.34 -6.03 -6.34
C PHE A 84 2.13 -5.69 -7.21
N LEU A 85 2.24 -5.81 -8.53
CA LEU A 85 1.13 -5.66 -9.46
C LEU A 85 0.62 -7.00 -9.99
N SER A 86 1.17 -8.13 -9.51
CA SER A 86 0.80 -9.45 -10.01
C SER A 86 -0.51 -9.96 -9.39
N ARG A 87 -1.19 -10.83 -10.15
CA ARG A 87 -2.39 -11.52 -9.63
C ARG A 87 -2.07 -12.38 -8.41
N ALA A 88 -0.93 -13.04 -8.39
CA ALA A 88 -0.52 -13.91 -7.30
C ALA A 88 -0.35 -13.12 -5.98
N TRP A 89 0.26 -11.94 -6.07
CA TRP A 89 0.38 -11.03 -4.93
C TRP A 89 -0.97 -10.49 -4.47
N HIS A 90 -1.83 -10.06 -5.39
CA HIS A 90 -3.21 -9.66 -5.07
C HIS A 90 -3.93 -10.75 -4.25
N ASP A 91 -3.95 -11.98 -4.75
CA ASP A 91 -4.67 -13.10 -4.11
C ASP A 91 -4.08 -13.46 -2.75
N LEU A 92 -2.76 -13.36 -2.57
CA LEU A 92 -2.12 -13.53 -1.27
C LEU A 92 -2.62 -12.48 -0.27
N ILE A 93 -2.58 -11.20 -0.64
CA ILE A 93 -2.98 -10.10 0.24
C ILE A 93 -4.48 -10.18 0.58
N GLU A 94 -5.33 -10.52 -0.40
CA GLU A 94 -6.77 -10.72 -0.19
C GLU A 94 -7.05 -11.77 0.89
N ARG A 95 -6.36 -12.94 0.81
CA ARG A 95 -6.49 -14.05 1.76
C ARG A 95 -5.95 -13.70 3.14
N VAL A 96 -4.79 -13.05 3.18
CA VAL A 96 -4.13 -12.65 4.43
C VAL A 96 -4.97 -11.63 5.19
N ALA A 97 -5.54 -10.65 4.49
CA ALA A 97 -6.42 -9.66 5.08
C ALA A 97 -7.80 -10.26 5.44
N GLY A 98 -8.23 -11.29 4.70
CA GLY A 98 -9.59 -11.83 4.77
C GLY A 98 -10.62 -10.85 4.22
N VAL A 99 -10.22 -10.05 3.22
CA VAL A 99 -11.02 -8.96 2.64
C VAL A 99 -11.10 -9.19 1.13
N PRO A 100 -12.28 -9.51 0.58
CA PRO A 100 -12.44 -9.70 -0.86
C PRO A 100 -12.10 -8.45 -1.66
N GLY A 101 -11.38 -8.62 -2.77
CA GLY A 101 -11.00 -7.54 -3.68
C GLY A 101 -11.66 -7.66 -5.05
N THR A 102 -11.64 -6.59 -5.84
CA THR A 102 -12.14 -6.58 -7.23
C THR A 102 -11.14 -7.09 -8.26
N GLY A 103 -9.90 -7.43 -7.85
CA GLY A 103 -8.79 -7.67 -8.77
C GLY A 103 -8.05 -6.39 -9.19
N ASP A 104 -8.53 -5.21 -8.79
CA ASP A 104 -7.91 -3.93 -9.10
C ASP A 104 -6.83 -3.56 -8.06
N VAL A 105 -5.64 -3.20 -8.56
CA VAL A 105 -4.45 -2.89 -7.77
C VAL A 105 -3.95 -1.49 -8.10
N GLU A 106 -3.69 -0.69 -7.07
CA GLU A 106 -2.92 0.56 -7.15
C GLU A 106 -1.67 0.42 -6.30
N GLY A 107 -0.55 1.00 -6.71
CA GLY A 107 0.56 1.21 -5.79
C GLY A 107 1.62 2.17 -6.31
N SER A 108 2.51 2.56 -5.41
CA SER A 108 3.58 3.52 -5.62
C SER A 108 4.81 3.18 -4.77
N LEU A 109 5.98 3.57 -5.26
CA LEU A 109 7.16 3.73 -4.41
C LEU A 109 7.05 5.06 -3.68
N HIS A 110 7.34 5.06 -2.39
CA HIS A 110 7.41 6.27 -1.56
C HIS A 110 8.82 6.39 -0.97
N HIS A 111 9.35 7.60 -1.03
CA HIS A 111 10.62 8.01 -0.47
C HIS A 111 10.42 9.22 0.44
N HIS A 112 10.73 9.04 1.73
CA HIS A 112 10.84 10.12 2.69
C HIS A 112 12.31 10.42 2.94
N GLU A 113 12.70 11.68 2.77
CA GLU A 113 14.04 12.16 3.11
C GLU A 113 14.27 12.10 4.63
N ALA A 114 15.54 12.08 5.05
CA ALA A 114 15.89 12.22 6.47
C ALA A 114 15.31 13.53 7.05
N GLY A 115 14.83 13.47 8.30
CA GLY A 115 14.18 14.60 8.97
C GLY A 115 12.79 14.94 8.44
N SER A 116 12.15 14.05 7.67
CA SER A 116 10.80 14.29 7.16
C SER A 116 9.81 14.52 8.31
N PRO A 117 8.91 15.51 8.19
CA PRO A 117 7.91 15.78 9.21
C PRO A 117 6.91 14.63 9.32
N ARG A 118 6.27 14.54 10.50
CA ARG A 118 5.17 13.63 10.77
C ARG A 118 4.01 13.89 9.79
N GLY A 119 3.45 12.82 9.23
CA GLY A 119 2.23 12.88 8.43
C GLY A 119 0.98 13.02 9.30
N TRP A 120 -0.16 13.31 8.69
CA TRP A 120 -1.44 13.34 9.40
C TRP A 120 -2.06 11.94 9.52
N PRO A 121 -2.68 11.60 10.67
CA PRO A 121 -3.51 10.41 10.78
C PRO A 121 -4.64 10.38 9.75
N HIS A 122 -4.74 9.26 9.02
CA HIS A 122 -5.78 8.99 8.02
C HIS A 122 -6.12 7.49 8.04
N HIS A 123 -7.19 7.07 7.35
CA HIS A 123 -7.68 5.70 7.40
C HIS A 123 -7.80 5.01 6.03
N ASP A 124 -7.34 5.66 4.96
CA ASP A 124 -7.28 5.12 3.59
C ASP A 124 -8.60 4.61 3.01
N LEU A 125 -9.75 4.89 3.63
CA LEU A 125 -11.06 4.58 3.05
C LEU A 125 -11.43 5.70 2.08
N THR A 126 -10.77 5.70 0.92
CA THR A 126 -10.87 6.74 -0.11
C THR A 126 -11.27 6.13 -1.46
N PRO A 127 -11.90 6.91 -2.36
CA PRO A 127 -12.26 6.42 -3.68
C PRO A 127 -11.02 6.31 -4.58
N ALA A 128 -11.10 5.39 -5.54
CA ALA A 128 -10.14 5.25 -6.62
C ALA A 128 -10.86 4.90 -7.93
N TYR A 129 -10.41 5.48 -9.04
CA TYR A 129 -11.05 5.33 -10.35
C TYR A 129 -10.24 4.46 -11.29
N PHE A 130 -10.83 3.35 -11.76
CA PHE A 130 -10.21 2.38 -12.64
C PHE A 130 -10.89 2.33 -14.01
N PRO A 131 -10.18 1.93 -15.09
CA PRO A 131 -10.80 1.66 -16.38
C PRO A 131 -11.95 0.64 -16.28
N ALA A 132 -12.96 0.80 -17.13
CA ALA A 132 -13.95 -0.23 -17.42
C ALA A 132 -13.58 -1.00 -18.69
N PRO A 133 -13.98 -2.28 -18.83
CA PRO A 133 -14.68 -3.11 -17.84
C PRO A 133 -13.79 -3.54 -16.66
N ALA A 134 -14.35 -4.27 -15.70
CA ALA A 134 -13.57 -4.90 -14.63
C ALA A 134 -12.55 -5.91 -15.21
N PRO A 135 -11.42 -6.14 -14.50
CA PRO A 135 -10.46 -7.15 -14.94
C PRO A 135 -11.11 -8.53 -15.02
N ALA A 136 -10.67 -9.32 -16.00
CA ALA A 136 -11.11 -10.71 -16.14
C ALA A 136 -10.64 -11.55 -14.94
N PRO A 137 -11.30 -12.70 -14.66
CA PRO A 137 -10.80 -13.64 -13.66
C PRO A 137 -9.34 -14.03 -13.94
N GLY A 138 -8.51 -14.02 -12.90
CA GLY A 138 -7.08 -14.33 -13.01
C GLY A 138 -6.20 -13.20 -13.55
N THR A 139 -6.75 -12.04 -13.91
CA THR A 139 -5.97 -10.85 -14.24
C THR A 139 -6.09 -9.78 -13.15
N VAL A 140 -5.27 -8.74 -13.27
CA VAL A 140 -5.32 -7.54 -12.42
C VAL A 140 -5.81 -6.34 -13.23
N GLY A 141 -6.58 -5.48 -12.59
CA GLY A 141 -6.91 -4.14 -13.10
C GLY A 141 -5.89 -3.13 -12.58
N LEU A 142 -5.38 -2.25 -13.46
CA LEU A 142 -4.41 -1.22 -13.11
C LEU A 142 -4.96 0.18 -13.44
N PRO A 143 -4.48 1.24 -12.76
CA PRO A 143 -4.83 2.61 -13.12
C PRO A 143 -4.51 2.90 -14.59
N GLY A 144 -5.43 3.55 -15.29
CA GLY A 144 -5.30 3.90 -16.71
C GLY A 144 -4.76 5.31 -16.91
N ALA A 145 -3.92 5.52 -17.92
CA ALA A 145 -3.26 6.81 -18.18
C ALA A 145 -4.20 7.99 -18.49
N GLY A 146 -5.46 7.73 -18.87
CA GLY A 146 -6.46 8.74 -19.20
C GLY A 146 -7.50 8.99 -18.11
N ILE A 147 -7.32 8.42 -16.92
CA ILE A 147 -8.24 8.57 -15.79
C ILE A 147 -7.43 9.03 -14.59
N ASP A 148 -7.74 10.20 -14.07
CA ASP A 148 -7.21 10.64 -12.79
C ASP A 148 -7.71 9.69 -11.70
N LEU A 149 -6.77 9.00 -11.05
CA LEU A 149 -7.08 7.93 -10.12
C LEU A 149 -7.82 8.42 -8.88
N LYS A 150 -7.59 9.68 -8.46
CA LYS A 150 -8.13 10.25 -7.22
C LYS A 150 -9.50 10.89 -7.46
N THR A 151 -9.63 11.65 -8.53
CA THR A 151 -10.81 12.49 -8.83
C THR A 151 -11.73 11.86 -9.87
N GLY A 152 -11.24 10.91 -10.66
CA GLY A 152 -11.95 10.32 -11.78
C GLY A 152 -12.02 11.23 -13.01
N ALA A 153 -11.35 12.38 -13.01
CA ALA A 153 -11.28 13.28 -14.15
C ALA A 153 -10.71 12.56 -15.38
N ARG A 154 -11.41 12.70 -16.52
CA ARG A 154 -11.11 11.98 -17.77
C ARG A 154 -11.82 12.61 -18.96
N SER A 155 -11.36 12.30 -20.17
CA SER A 155 -12.02 12.72 -21.42
C SER A 155 -13.43 12.11 -21.55
N ALA A 156 -14.35 12.86 -22.14
CA ALA A 156 -15.71 12.38 -22.43
C ALA A 156 -15.68 11.05 -23.21
N GLY A 157 -16.58 10.13 -22.85
CA GLY A 157 -16.62 8.80 -23.45
C GLY A 157 -15.59 7.80 -22.90
N THR A 158 -14.66 8.21 -22.01
CA THR A 158 -13.76 7.27 -21.33
C THR A 158 -14.50 6.61 -20.16
N PRO A 159 -14.83 5.30 -20.23
CA PRO A 159 -15.58 4.66 -19.17
C PRO A 159 -14.67 4.35 -17.97
N ALA A 160 -15.15 4.65 -16.77
CA ALA A 160 -14.42 4.40 -15.53
C ALA A 160 -15.36 3.83 -14.47
N ARG A 161 -14.78 3.05 -13.56
CA ARG A 161 -15.44 2.48 -12.38
C ARG A 161 -14.90 3.19 -11.15
N GLU A 162 -15.81 3.71 -10.33
CA GLU A 162 -15.46 4.22 -9.01
C GLU A 162 -15.43 3.04 -8.02
N LEU A 163 -14.27 2.81 -7.43
CA LEU A 163 -14.01 1.80 -6.40
C LEU A 163 -13.59 2.50 -5.11
N VAL A 164 -13.46 1.72 -4.03
CA VAL A 164 -12.94 2.21 -2.75
C VAL A 164 -11.79 1.32 -2.32
N ARG A 165 -10.72 1.92 -1.80
CA ARG A 165 -9.59 1.19 -1.22
C ARG A 165 -10.07 0.25 -0.11
N ALA A 166 -9.64 -0.99 -0.18
CA ALA A 166 -10.13 -2.09 0.64
C ALA A 166 -9.07 -2.60 1.61
N VAL A 167 -7.83 -2.74 1.16
CA VAL A 167 -6.69 -3.21 1.94
C VAL A 167 -5.49 -2.34 1.59
N ALA A 168 -4.79 -1.84 2.60
CA ALA A 168 -3.54 -1.14 2.43
C ALA A 168 -2.36 -2.07 2.77
N VAL A 169 -1.27 -1.91 2.03
CA VAL A 169 -0.01 -2.63 2.18
C VAL A 169 1.13 -1.61 2.19
N LEU A 170 2.01 -1.70 3.18
CA LEU A 170 3.28 -0.99 3.18
C LEU A 170 4.40 -2.01 3.33
N TYR A 171 5.23 -2.16 2.30
CA TYR A 171 6.40 -3.04 2.28
C TYR A 171 7.69 -2.20 2.31
N TYR A 172 8.55 -2.45 3.28
CA TYR A 172 9.75 -1.69 3.55
C TYR A 172 10.98 -2.30 2.86
N LEU A 173 11.72 -1.48 2.13
CA LEU A 173 12.88 -1.88 1.34
C LEU A 173 13.83 -0.71 1.16
N ALA A 174 15.11 -1.00 0.91
CA ALA A 174 16.14 0.01 0.65
C ALA A 174 16.26 1.08 1.75
N ASN A 175 15.97 0.71 3.00
CA ASN A 175 16.22 1.55 4.17
C ASN A 175 17.62 1.30 4.72
N ASP A 176 18.20 2.30 5.38
CA ASP A 176 19.37 2.09 6.21
C ASP A 176 19.02 1.16 7.40
N GLU A 177 20.05 0.65 8.09
CA GLU A 177 19.83 -0.10 9.32
C GLU A 177 19.10 0.77 10.34
N TRP A 178 17.93 0.29 10.78
CA TRP A 178 17.06 1.02 11.70
C TRP A 178 17.15 0.43 13.10
N LYS A 179 17.20 1.31 14.11
CA LYS A 179 17.06 0.97 15.53
C LYS A 179 16.01 1.83 16.22
N ALA A 180 15.54 1.36 17.37
CA ALA A 180 14.59 2.11 18.18
C ALA A 180 15.14 3.51 18.52
N GLY A 181 14.33 4.54 18.27
CA GLY A 181 14.70 5.95 18.43
C GLY A 181 15.09 6.65 17.14
N ASP A 182 15.32 5.92 16.04
CA ASP A 182 15.65 6.52 14.74
C ASP A 182 14.44 7.17 14.05
N GLY A 183 13.21 6.97 14.55
CA GLY A 183 12.00 7.54 13.97
C GLY A 183 11.56 6.84 12.68
N GLY A 184 10.62 7.44 11.96
CA GLY A 184 10.14 6.96 10.66
C GLY A 184 9.20 5.74 10.70
N GLU A 185 8.74 5.34 11.89
CA GLU A 185 7.78 4.26 12.05
C GLU A 185 6.42 4.61 11.45
N THR A 186 5.65 3.58 11.10
CA THR A 186 4.21 3.74 10.89
C THR A 186 3.50 3.57 12.22
N GLY A 187 2.81 4.61 12.67
CA GLY A 187 1.95 4.57 13.84
C GLY A 187 0.55 4.09 13.49
N LEU A 188 -0.02 3.19 14.30
CA LEU A 188 -1.40 2.72 14.23
C LEU A 188 -2.16 3.20 15.46
N PHE A 189 -3.31 3.83 15.28
CA PHE A 189 -4.06 4.48 16.35
C PHE A 189 -5.35 3.68 16.65
N ALA A 190 -5.71 3.60 17.92
CA ALA A 190 -7.00 3.02 18.35
C ALA A 190 -8.16 4.01 18.11
N ASP A 191 -7.89 5.29 18.36
CA ASP A 191 -8.78 6.42 18.11
C ASP A 191 -7.94 7.71 17.96
N LEU A 192 -8.61 8.79 17.54
CA LEU A 192 -8.03 10.12 17.40
C LEU A 192 -8.72 11.17 18.29
N ALA A 193 -9.42 10.73 19.35
CA ALA A 193 -10.21 11.65 20.17
C ALA A 193 -9.35 12.60 21.02
N ALA A 194 -8.12 12.23 21.31
CA ALA A 194 -7.18 13.06 22.07
C ALA A 194 -6.68 14.26 21.25
N THR A 195 -6.43 15.39 21.92
CA THR A 195 -5.82 16.59 21.32
C THR A 195 -4.47 16.31 20.68
N THR A 196 -3.73 15.32 21.20
CA THR A 196 -2.49 14.83 20.60
C THR A 196 -2.54 13.31 20.53
N PRO A 197 -3.02 12.73 19.43
CA PRO A 197 -3.14 11.29 19.29
C PRO A 197 -1.78 10.60 19.35
N VAL A 198 -1.69 9.59 20.22
CA VAL A 198 -0.52 8.71 20.40
C VAL A 198 -0.81 7.37 19.73
N PRO A 199 0.12 6.80 18.93
CA PRO A 199 -0.08 5.50 18.33
C PRO A 199 -0.18 4.42 19.42
N ALA A 200 -1.15 3.53 19.29
CA ALA A 200 -1.28 2.35 20.13
C ALA A 200 -0.24 1.27 19.76
N VAL A 201 0.17 1.24 18.50
CA VAL A 201 1.23 0.37 17.96
C VAL A 201 2.10 1.18 17.02
N THR A 202 3.42 1.00 17.10
CA THR A 202 4.38 1.51 16.13
C THR A 202 5.00 0.35 15.37
N VAL A 203 5.16 0.50 14.05
CA VAL A 203 5.76 -0.49 13.17
C VAL A 203 7.05 0.07 12.59
N PRO A 204 8.21 -0.54 12.91
CA PRO A 204 9.49 -0.04 12.43
C PRO A 204 9.66 -0.29 10.92
N PRO A 205 10.33 0.62 10.18
CA PRO A 205 10.53 0.50 8.75
C PRO A 205 11.67 -0.46 8.37
N LEU A 206 11.71 -1.64 8.99
CA LEU A 206 12.76 -2.64 8.76
C LEU A 206 12.70 -3.17 7.33
N ASN A 207 13.84 -3.29 6.65
CA ASN A 207 13.92 -3.95 5.36
C ASN A 207 13.31 -5.36 5.38
N ASN A 208 12.69 -5.75 4.26
CA ASN A 208 11.98 -7.02 4.10
C ASN A 208 10.81 -7.23 5.06
N SER A 209 10.25 -6.14 5.60
CA SER A 209 9.07 -6.20 6.46
C SER A 209 7.86 -5.53 5.83
N MET A 210 6.68 -5.92 6.28
CA MET A 210 5.43 -5.42 5.73
C MET A 210 4.36 -5.29 6.81
N ILE A 211 3.51 -4.29 6.63
CA ILE A 211 2.22 -4.19 7.31
C ILE A 211 1.08 -4.26 6.29
N VAL A 212 0.02 -5.00 6.64
CA VAL A 212 -1.22 -5.14 5.85
C VAL A 212 -2.44 -4.91 6.76
N PHE A 213 -3.42 -4.11 6.32
CA PHE A 213 -4.66 -3.91 7.07
C PHE A 213 -5.83 -3.54 6.17
N GLU A 214 -7.06 -3.82 6.64
CA GLU A 214 -8.29 -3.38 5.96
C GLU A 214 -8.44 -1.87 6.10
N CYS A 215 -8.73 -1.18 4.99
CA CYS A 215 -9.15 0.21 4.99
C CYS A 215 -10.58 0.31 5.53
N THR A 216 -10.75 0.94 6.69
CA THR A 216 -12.03 1.13 7.38
C THR A 216 -12.08 2.54 7.98
N PRO A 217 -13.22 3.03 8.48
CA PRO A 217 -13.25 4.31 9.19
C PRO A 217 -12.45 4.36 10.51
N ARG A 218 -11.84 3.24 10.92
CA ARG A 218 -11.09 3.09 12.18
C ARG A 218 -9.65 2.64 11.99
N SER A 219 -9.19 2.39 10.75
CA SER A 219 -7.82 1.98 10.46
C SER A 219 -6.87 3.18 10.42
N TRP A 220 -6.90 3.98 11.48
CA TRP A 220 -6.12 5.22 11.59
C TRP A 220 -4.64 4.91 11.68
N HIS A 221 -3.87 5.50 10.77
CA HIS A 221 -2.43 5.33 10.71
C HIS A 221 -1.74 6.57 10.16
N THR A 222 -0.43 6.67 10.39
CA THR A 222 0.40 7.72 9.80
C THR A 222 1.88 7.33 9.80
N PHE A 223 2.66 8.00 8.95
CA PHE A 223 4.11 8.08 9.08
C PHE A 223 4.46 9.03 10.25
N LEU A 224 5.23 8.56 11.23
CA LEU A 224 5.51 9.32 12.44
C LEU A 224 6.59 10.40 12.28
N GLY A 225 7.32 10.43 11.17
CA GLY A 225 8.34 11.44 10.92
C GLY A 225 9.58 11.30 11.80
N ASN A 226 10.37 12.37 11.83
CA ASN A 226 11.62 12.49 12.61
C ASN A 226 12.61 11.33 12.35
N ASN A 227 12.57 10.78 11.13
CA ASN A 227 13.46 9.72 10.70
C ASN A 227 14.89 10.23 10.57
N THR A 228 15.85 9.56 11.18
CA THR A 228 17.28 9.94 11.12
C THR A 228 17.91 9.65 9.75
N ALA A 229 17.38 8.66 9.03
CA ALA A 229 17.78 8.25 7.69
C ALA A 229 16.58 8.22 6.73
N ALA A 230 16.83 8.14 5.42
CA ALA A 230 15.75 8.03 4.44
C ALA A 230 14.87 6.80 4.71
N ARG A 231 13.56 6.96 4.48
CA ARG A 231 12.55 5.92 4.72
C ARG A 231 11.76 5.64 3.45
N ASN A 232 11.96 4.44 2.94
CA ASN A 232 11.53 3.91 1.66
C ASN A 232 10.52 2.78 1.86
N CYS A 233 9.47 2.80 1.05
CA CYS A 233 8.53 1.68 0.99
C CYS A 233 7.81 1.60 -0.36
N VAL A 234 7.30 0.41 -0.66
CA VAL A 234 6.18 0.23 -1.58
C VAL A 234 4.90 0.44 -0.77
N VAL A 235 4.02 1.32 -1.25
CA VAL A 235 2.64 1.46 -0.74
C VAL A 235 1.69 0.96 -1.82
N MET A 236 0.72 0.14 -1.43
CA MET A 236 -0.15 -0.55 -2.38
C MET A 236 -1.53 -0.79 -1.78
N TRP A 237 -2.55 -0.75 -2.63
CA TRP A 237 -3.94 -0.94 -2.24
C TRP A 237 -4.65 -1.96 -3.13
N LEU A 238 -5.44 -2.83 -2.48
CA LEU A 238 -6.52 -3.59 -3.12
C LEU A 238 -7.81 -2.79 -3.03
N HIS A 239 -8.77 -3.06 -3.91
CA HIS A 239 -10.01 -2.29 -4.01
C HIS A 239 -11.26 -3.17 -3.86
N ARG A 240 -12.37 -2.53 -3.46
CA ARG A 240 -13.71 -3.12 -3.38
C ARG A 240 -14.73 -2.25 -4.13
N PRO A 241 -15.91 -2.80 -4.50
CA PRO A 241 -16.99 -1.99 -5.04
C PRO A 241 -17.43 -0.90 -4.05
N LYS A 242 -17.67 0.32 -4.55
CA LYS A 242 -18.14 1.43 -3.70
C LYS A 242 -19.44 1.08 -2.96
N GLN A 243 -20.36 0.38 -3.60
CA GLN A 243 -21.63 -0.03 -2.98
C GLN A 243 -21.41 -0.87 -1.72
N GLU A 244 -20.40 -1.75 -1.71
CA GLU A 244 -20.06 -2.55 -0.54
C GLU A 244 -19.54 -1.67 0.60
N ALA A 245 -18.65 -0.72 0.32
CA ALA A 245 -18.13 0.22 1.31
C ALA A 245 -19.26 1.07 1.93
N VAL A 246 -20.17 1.58 1.08
CA VAL A 246 -21.35 2.33 1.54
C VAL A 246 -22.26 1.47 2.42
N GLN A 247 -22.52 0.22 2.03
CA GLN A 247 -23.34 -0.69 2.82
C GLN A 247 -22.72 -1.00 4.19
N ARG A 248 -21.39 -1.16 4.25
CA ARG A 248 -20.67 -1.53 5.48
C ARG A 248 -20.47 -0.36 6.45
N TRP A 249 -20.23 0.85 5.92
CA TRP A 249 -19.74 1.98 6.74
C TRP A 249 -20.50 3.29 6.56
N GLY A 250 -21.39 3.40 5.59
CA GLY A 250 -21.99 4.68 5.19
C GLY A 250 -21.12 5.45 4.21
N GLY A 251 -21.75 6.17 3.27
CA GLY A 251 -21.05 6.96 2.26
C GLY A 251 -20.33 8.18 2.83
N ASP A 252 -20.83 8.72 3.95
CA ASP A 252 -20.25 9.85 4.70
C ASP A 252 -18.88 9.53 5.31
N ARG A 253 -18.50 8.25 5.39
CA ARG A 253 -17.22 7.79 5.93
C ARG A 253 -16.14 7.59 4.88
N ILE A 254 -16.48 7.66 3.60
CA ILE A 254 -15.52 7.62 2.51
C ILE A 254 -14.92 9.03 2.37
N VAL A 255 -13.62 9.16 2.60
CA VAL A 255 -12.93 10.45 2.52
C VAL A 255 -12.53 10.70 1.08
N HIS A 256 -12.94 11.85 0.55
CA HIS A 256 -12.52 12.31 -0.78
C HIS A 256 -11.20 13.07 -0.70
N TRP A 257 -10.39 12.95 -1.75
CA TRP A 257 -9.06 13.53 -1.89
C TRP A 257 -9.05 15.05 -1.88
#